data_AF-A0A0F5MP76-F1
#
_entry.id   AF-A0A0F5MP76-F1
#
_cell.length_a   1.000
_cell.length_b   1.000
_cell.length_c   1.000
_cell.angle_alpha   90.00
_cell.angle_beta   90.00
_cell.angle_gamma   90.00
#
_symmetry.space_group_name_H-M   'P 1'
#
loop_
_entity.id
_entity.type
_entity.pdbx_description
1 polymer ?
#
loop_
_entity_poly.entity_id
_entity_poly.type
_entity_poly.pdbx_seq_one_letter_code
_entity_poly.pdbx_strand_id
1 'polypeptide(L)'
;IESLIIIILILSGHDKAIDRLVALAAEQQKRAIKLNVSAPFHSQLMLPAQKIMLDALEGVNISAPSVPLIANVTAEETRDPELIRSLLVKQVTGMVRWYESILLLKERGVTKIVEIGAGKVLSGLTKRIDKEIETISIQAPSDIDSFVKSL
;
A
#
# COMPACT_ATOMS: atom_id res chain seq x y z
N ILE A 1 -28.45 8.63 -1.55
CA ILE A 1 -27.78 7.53 -2.27
C ILE A 1 -26.35 7.53 -1.75
N GLU A 2 -26.09 6.80 -0.66
CA GLU A 2 -24.73 6.65 -0.16
C GLU A 2 -23.91 5.94 -1.23
N SER A 3 -22.88 6.61 -1.71
CA SER A 3 -21.88 6.04 -2.60
C SER A 3 -21.33 4.78 -1.93
N LEU A 4 -21.66 3.58 -2.43
CA LEU A 4 -21.02 2.36 -1.95
C LEU A 4 -19.51 2.49 -2.17
N ILE A 5 -18.76 2.63 -1.07
CA ILE A 5 -17.30 2.62 -1.08
C ILE A 5 -16.89 1.18 -1.41
N ILE A 6 -16.25 0.98 -2.56
CA ILE A 6 -15.73 -0.32 -2.96
C ILE A 6 -14.35 -0.48 -2.32
N ILE A 7 -14.29 -1.22 -1.22
CA ILE A 7 -13.03 -1.57 -0.55
C ILE A 7 -12.51 -2.88 -1.15
N ILE A 8 -11.27 -2.87 -1.63
CA ILE A 8 -10.55 -4.05 -2.09
C ILE A 8 -9.73 -4.59 -0.93
N LEU A 9 -9.93 -5.86 -0.59
CA LEU A 9 -9.18 -6.55 0.45
C LEU A 9 -8.26 -7.60 -0.17
N ILE A 10 -7.04 -7.68 0.34
CA ILE A 10 -6.09 -8.75 0.02
C ILE A 10 -5.87 -9.57 1.29
N LEU A 11 -6.13 -10.87 1.19
CA LEU A 11 -5.95 -11.81 2.29
C LEU A 11 -4.74 -12.69 1.98
N SER A 12 -3.97 -13.01 3.02
CA SER A 12 -2.72 -13.75 2.91
C SER A 12 -2.56 -14.73 4.06
N GLY A 13 -2.02 -15.91 3.77
CA GLY A 13 -1.87 -16.98 4.76
C GLY A 13 -1.63 -18.33 4.09
N HIS A 14 -1.96 -19.41 4.81
CA HIS A 14 -1.82 -20.77 4.30
C HIS A 14 -2.71 -21.00 3.07
N ASP A 15 -2.16 -21.69 2.08
CA ASP A 15 -2.81 -21.91 0.78
C ASP A 15 -4.22 -22.53 0.92
N LYS A 16 -4.36 -23.58 1.73
CA LYS A 16 -5.66 -24.23 2.02
C LYS A 16 -6.67 -23.29 2.67
N ALA A 17 -6.23 -22.34 3.49
CA ALA A 17 -7.11 -21.36 4.11
C ALA A 17 -7.61 -20.34 3.08
N ILE A 18 -6.74 -19.93 2.15
CA ILE A 18 -7.11 -19.06 1.02
C ILE A 18 -8.11 -19.77 0.09
N ASP A 19 -7.91 -21.05 -0.22
CA ASP A 19 -8.86 -21.83 -1.03
C ASP A 19 -10.25 -21.87 -0.39
N ARG A 20 -10.29 -22.13 0.93
CA ARG A 20 -11.56 -22.09 1.68
C ARG A 20 -12.20 -20.71 1.65
N LEU A 21 -11.43 -19.64 1.79
CA LEU A 21 -11.94 -18.26 1.72
C LEU A 21 -12.55 -17.94 0.35
N VAL A 22 -11.90 -18.39 -0.74
CA VAL A 22 -12.43 -18.20 -2.10
C VAL A 22 -13.75 -18.95 -2.29
N ALA A 23 -13.86 -20.18 -1.80
CA ALA A 23 -15.12 -20.94 -1.85
C ALA A 23 -16.25 -20.25 -1.05
N LEU A 24 -15.96 -19.80 0.18
CA LEU A 24 -16.93 -19.09 1.02
C LEU A 24 -17.35 -17.74 0.42
N ALA A 25 -16.46 -17.06 -0.28
CA ALA A 25 -16.79 -15.82 -0.99
C ALA A 25 -17.75 -16.09 -2.16
N ALA A 26 -17.54 -17.19 -2.90
CA ALA A 26 -18.43 -17.60 -3.99
C ALA A 26 -19.84 -17.94 -3.48
N GLU A 27 -19.96 -18.62 -2.34
CA GLU A 27 -21.26 -18.88 -1.67
C GLU A 27 -21.99 -17.57 -1.32
N GLN A 28 -21.24 -16.52 -1.00
CA GLN A 28 -21.77 -15.17 -0.70
C GLN A 28 -21.91 -14.27 -1.94
N GLN A 29 -21.71 -14.80 -3.15
CA GLN A 29 -21.72 -14.03 -4.40
C GLN A 29 -20.72 -12.85 -4.41
N LYS A 30 -19.66 -12.95 -3.61
CA LYS A 30 -18.55 -12.00 -3.58
C LYS A 30 -17.48 -12.45 -4.56
N ARG A 31 -16.96 -11.52 -5.35
CA ARG A 31 -15.83 -11.79 -6.23
C ARG A 31 -14.57 -12.01 -5.40
N ALA A 32 -14.01 -13.21 -5.48
CA ALA A 32 -12.70 -13.55 -4.92
C ALA A 32 -11.85 -14.23 -6.00
N ILE A 33 -10.57 -13.85 -6.08
CA ILE A 33 -9.61 -14.40 -7.03
C ILE A 33 -8.36 -14.78 -6.23
N LYS A 34 -7.96 -16.05 -6.33
CA LYS A 34 -6.68 -16.49 -5.78
C LYS A 34 -5.56 -15.92 -6.64
N LEU A 35 -4.61 -15.22 -6.01
CA LEU A 35 -3.49 -14.60 -6.71
C LEU A 35 -2.36 -15.61 -6.92
N ASN A 36 -1.77 -15.61 -8.11
CA ASN A 36 -0.56 -16.40 -8.38
C ASN A 36 0.66 -15.58 -7.94
N VAL A 37 1.07 -15.76 -6.69
CA VAL A 37 2.22 -15.08 -6.08
C VAL A 37 3.15 -16.10 -5.43
N SER A 38 4.42 -15.73 -5.29
CA SER A 38 5.47 -16.64 -4.79
C SER A 38 5.45 -16.86 -3.28
N ALA A 39 4.77 -16.02 -2.50
CA ALA A 39 4.79 -16.07 -1.04
C ALA A 39 3.52 -15.46 -0.40
N PRO A 40 3.21 -15.82 0.85
CA PRO A 40 2.10 -15.25 1.62
C PRO A 40 2.51 -13.90 2.25
N PHE A 41 2.81 -12.90 1.43
CA PHE A 41 3.22 -11.55 1.87
C PHE A 41 2.25 -10.93 2.89
N HIS A 42 2.75 -10.11 3.82
CA HIS A 42 1.93 -9.44 4.84
C HIS A 42 1.13 -10.39 5.73
N SER A 43 1.69 -11.57 6.01
CA SER A 43 1.13 -12.54 6.95
C SER A 43 2.15 -12.96 7.99
N GLN A 44 1.71 -13.63 9.06
CA GLN A 44 2.60 -14.20 10.07
C GLN A 44 3.55 -15.26 9.50
N LEU A 45 3.25 -15.85 8.35
CA LEU A 45 4.15 -16.79 7.68
C LEU A 45 5.44 -16.12 7.17
N MET A 46 5.47 -14.78 7.10
CA MET A 46 6.64 -14.00 6.69
C MET A 46 7.58 -13.65 7.86
N LEU A 47 7.36 -14.16 9.09
CA LEU A 47 8.24 -13.93 10.23
C LEU A 47 9.74 -14.22 9.94
N PRO A 48 10.11 -15.31 9.22
CA PRO A 48 11.51 -15.52 8.85
C PRO A 48 12.08 -14.39 7.97
N ALA A 49 11.29 -13.88 7.01
CA ALA A 49 11.70 -12.77 6.16
C ALA A 49 11.77 -11.44 6.92
N GLN A 50 10.91 -11.25 7.93
CA GLN A 50 10.99 -10.10 8.82
C GLN A 50 12.30 -10.07 9.60
N LYS A 51 12.78 -11.23 10.06
CA LYS A 51 14.10 -11.32 10.70
C LYS A 51 15.22 -10.93 9.73
N ILE A 52 15.19 -11.42 8.49
CA ILE A 52 16.16 -11.05 7.45
C ILE A 52 16.13 -9.53 7.20
N MET A 53 14.95 -8.93 7.16
CA MET A 53 14.79 -7.48 6.99
C MET A 53 15.37 -6.69 8.17
N LEU A 54 15.19 -7.17 9.41
CA LEU A 54 15.79 -6.58 10.60
C LEU A 54 17.32 -6.57 10.47
N ASP A 55 17.91 -7.74 10.23
CA ASP A 55 19.37 -7.91 10.10
C ASP A 55 19.93 -7.04 8.97
N ALA A 56 19.23 -6.98 7.82
CA ALA A 56 19.63 -6.17 6.67
C ALA A 56 19.59 -4.66 6.95
N LEU A 57 18.72 -4.21 7.86
CA LEU A 57 18.59 -2.81 8.21
C LEU A 57 19.54 -2.36 9.32
N GLU A 58 20.15 -3.23 10.12
CA GLU A 58 21.00 -2.83 11.25
C GLU A 58 22.14 -1.86 10.85
N GLY A 59 22.77 -2.10 9.70
CA GLY A 59 23.85 -1.26 9.18
C GLY A 59 23.42 -0.09 8.30
N VAL A 60 22.12 0.08 8.03
CA VAL A 60 21.62 1.09 7.10
C VAL A 60 21.43 2.42 7.81
N ASN A 61 22.12 3.46 7.35
CA ASN A 61 21.87 4.82 7.81
C ASN A 61 20.57 5.36 7.18
N ILE A 62 19.54 5.60 8.00
CA ILE A 62 18.27 6.19 7.55
C ILE A 62 18.29 7.65 8.01
N SER A 63 18.16 8.57 7.07
CA SER A 63 18.01 10.00 7.36
C SER A 63 16.55 10.39 7.44
N ALA A 64 16.24 11.42 8.22
CA ALA A 64 14.87 11.96 8.30
C ALA A 64 14.43 12.45 6.91
N PRO A 65 13.26 12.03 6.41
CA PRO A 65 12.80 12.44 5.10
C PRO A 65 12.39 13.92 5.11
N SER A 66 12.64 14.61 4.00
CA SER A 66 12.32 16.04 3.82
C SER A 66 10.82 16.31 3.84
N VAL A 67 10.01 15.33 3.45
CA VAL A 67 8.56 15.29 3.56
C VAL A 67 8.14 14.10 4.46
N PRO A 68 7.01 14.17 5.19
CA PRO A 68 6.58 13.06 6.03
C PRO A 68 6.30 11.80 5.20
N LEU A 69 6.66 10.64 5.74
CA LEU A 69 6.25 9.34 5.23
C LEU A 69 4.93 8.93 5.88
N ILE A 70 3.92 8.57 5.09
CA ILE A 70 2.75 7.84 5.62
C ILE A 70 3.09 6.35 5.62
N ALA A 71 3.35 5.80 6.80
CA ALA A 71 3.83 4.43 6.90
C ALA A 71 2.68 3.41 6.76
N ASN A 72 2.89 2.37 5.93
CA ASN A 72 1.88 1.36 5.61
C ASN A 72 1.21 0.69 6.82
N VAL A 73 1.97 0.48 7.91
CA VAL A 73 1.50 -0.26 9.09
C VAL A 73 0.62 0.60 9.99
N THR A 74 0.89 1.90 10.10
CA THR A 74 0.18 2.83 10.99
C THR A 74 -0.84 3.68 10.25
N ALA A 75 -0.68 3.87 8.93
CA ALA A 75 -1.39 4.89 8.15
C ALA A 75 -1.26 6.29 8.78
N GLU A 76 -0.10 6.59 9.37
CA GLU A 76 0.19 7.86 10.02
C GLU A 76 1.49 8.45 9.46
N GLU A 77 1.60 9.78 9.52
CA GLU A 77 2.78 10.53 9.14
C GLU A 77 3.92 10.32 10.13
N THR A 78 5.14 10.09 9.62
CA THR A 78 6.36 10.08 10.42
C THR A 78 7.53 10.68 9.65
N ARG A 79 8.47 11.29 10.38
CA ARG A 79 9.79 11.70 9.89
C ARG A 79 10.92 11.09 10.72
N ASP A 80 10.59 10.33 11.77
CA ASP A 80 11.57 9.75 12.69
C ASP A 80 12.24 8.54 12.02
N PRO A 81 13.57 8.59 11.76
CA PRO A 81 14.29 7.50 11.13
C PRO A 81 14.22 6.18 11.88
N GLU A 82 14.23 6.20 13.21
CA GLU A 82 14.22 4.98 14.01
C GLU A 82 12.82 4.35 14.03
N LEU A 83 11.77 5.19 14.09
CA LEU A 83 10.42 4.72 13.87
C LEU A 83 10.26 4.13 12.46
N ILE A 84 10.77 4.80 11.42
CA ILE A 84 10.74 4.30 10.03
C ILE A 84 11.42 2.93 9.94
N ARG A 85 12.61 2.77 10.53
CA ARG A 85 13.31 1.47 10.58
C ARG A 85 12.42 0.38 11.17
N SER A 86 11.85 0.64 12.35
CA SER A 86 10.98 -0.34 13.02
C SER A 86 9.73 -0.69 12.20
N LEU A 87 9.14 0.30 11.51
CA LEU A 87 7.95 0.11 10.69
C LEU A 87 8.25 -0.64 9.40
N LEU A 88 9.43 -0.45 8.79
CA LEU A 88 9.87 -1.22 7.62
C LEU A 88 10.00 -2.72 7.96
N VAL A 89 10.57 -3.06 9.12
CA VAL A 89 10.64 -4.44 9.61
C VAL A 89 9.23 -4.99 9.87
N LYS A 90 8.40 -4.22 10.59
CA LYS A 90 7.02 -4.63 10.92
C LYS A 90 6.15 -4.82 9.68
N GLN A 91 6.39 -4.07 8.61
CA GLN A 91 5.61 -4.10 7.37
C GLN A 91 5.66 -5.46 6.66
N VAL A 92 6.74 -6.23 6.82
CA VAL A 92 6.91 -7.55 6.19
C VAL A 92 5.77 -8.52 6.56
N THR A 93 5.31 -8.47 7.81
CA THR A 93 4.20 -9.28 8.33
C THR A 93 2.92 -8.49 8.56
N GLY A 94 3.00 -7.16 8.51
CA GLY A 94 1.91 -6.23 8.82
C GLY A 94 1.01 -5.95 7.63
N MET A 95 -0.24 -5.59 7.92
CA MET A 95 -1.19 -5.12 6.91
C MET A 95 -0.72 -3.83 6.24
N VAL A 96 -0.97 -3.71 4.93
CA VAL A 96 -0.81 -2.45 4.19
C VAL A 96 -2.11 -1.68 4.27
N ARG A 97 -2.14 -0.63 5.09
CA ARG A 97 -3.32 0.20 5.38
C ARG A 97 -3.52 1.31 4.35
N TRP A 98 -3.56 0.92 3.07
CA TRP A 98 -3.64 1.86 1.94
C TRP A 98 -4.92 2.71 1.96
N TYR A 99 -6.05 2.11 2.32
CA TYR A 99 -7.33 2.81 2.41
C TYR A 99 -7.25 3.97 3.41
N GLU A 100 -6.77 3.69 4.62
CA GLU A 100 -6.59 4.69 5.66
C GLU A 100 -5.55 5.75 5.29
N SER A 101 -4.47 5.38 4.61
CA SER A 101 -3.48 6.34 4.10
C SER A 101 -4.09 7.35 3.13
N ILE A 102 -4.97 6.91 2.22
CA ILE A 102 -5.66 7.82 1.28
C ILE A 102 -6.67 8.72 2.00
N LEU A 103 -7.39 8.20 2.99
CA LEU A 103 -8.29 9.01 3.81
C LEU A 103 -7.54 10.08 4.59
N LEU A 104 -6.40 9.74 5.21
CA LEU A 104 -5.55 10.70 5.89
C LEU A 104 -5.09 11.80 4.93
N LEU A 105 -4.62 11.44 3.73
CA LEU A 105 -4.23 12.43 2.72
C LEU A 105 -5.38 13.37 2.36
N LYS A 106 -6.60 12.85 2.19
CA LYS A 106 -7.80 13.66 1.96
C LYS A 106 -8.08 14.61 3.13
N GLU A 107 -8.03 14.12 4.36
CA GLU A 107 -8.21 14.92 5.58
C GLU A 107 -7.16 16.03 5.68
N ARG A 108 -5.96 15.80 5.17
CA ARG A 108 -4.89 16.81 5.05
C ARG A 108 -5.06 17.77 3.86
N GLY A 109 -6.15 17.67 3.10
CA GLY A 109 -6.45 18.55 1.98
C GLY A 109 -5.71 18.22 0.68
N VAL A 110 -5.13 17.01 0.57
CA VAL A 110 -4.48 16.58 -0.67
C VAL A 110 -5.53 16.31 -1.74
N THR A 111 -5.47 17.08 -2.83
CA THR A 111 -6.39 16.98 -3.97
C THR A 111 -5.77 16.29 -5.18
N LYS A 112 -4.46 16.08 -5.19
CA LYS A 112 -3.70 15.50 -6.30
C LYS A 112 -2.67 14.49 -5.78
N ILE A 113 -2.67 13.29 -6.35
CA ILE A 113 -1.71 12.21 -6.05
C ILE A 113 -0.96 11.85 -7.33
N VAL A 114 0.36 11.68 -7.19
CA VAL A 114 1.25 11.30 -8.29
C VAL A 114 1.78 9.90 -8.03
N GLU A 115 1.44 8.94 -8.89
CA GLU A 115 1.99 7.59 -8.89
C GLU A 115 3.28 7.59 -9.73
N ILE A 116 4.40 7.27 -9.09
CA ILE A 116 5.71 7.21 -9.74
C ILE A 116 6.13 5.75 -9.87
N GLY A 117 6.41 5.31 -11.10
CA GLY A 117 6.79 3.94 -11.39
C GLY A 117 5.95 3.33 -12.52
N ALA A 118 6.11 2.03 -12.75
CA ALA A 118 5.43 1.35 -13.85
C ALA A 118 3.96 1.05 -13.54
N GLY A 119 3.07 1.33 -14.50
CA GLY A 119 1.65 1.06 -14.40
C GLY A 119 0.85 2.20 -13.76
N LYS A 120 -0.38 1.88 -13.36
CA LYS A 120 -1.38 2.84 -12.85
C LYS A 120 -2.27 2.23 -11.76
N VAL A 121 -1.71 1.29 -11.01
CA VAL A 121 -2.48 0.49 -10.04
C VAL A 121 -2.90 1.37 -8.88
N LEU A 122 -1.98 2.15 -8.31
CA LEU A 122 -2.27 3.01 -7.18
C LEU A 122 -3.25 4.12 -7.56
N SER A 123 -3.10 4.71 -8.74
CA SER A 123 -4.06 5.69 -9.29
C SER A 123 -5.47 5.09 -9.39
N GLY A 124 -5.56 3.85 -9.90
CA GLY A 124 -6.83 3.12 -9.98
C GLY A 124 -7.43 2.79 -8.61
N LEU A 125 -6.61 2.43 -7.62
CA LEU A 125 -7.05 2.19 -6.24
C LEU A 125 -7.53 3.48 -5.58
N THR A 126 -6.76 4.57 -5.68
CA THR A 126 -7.12 5.90 -5.17
C THR A 126 -8.48 6.32 -5.72
N LYS A 127 -8.73 6.21 -7.03
CA LYS A 127 -10.02 6.59 -7.65
C LYS A 127 -11.21 5.75 -7.19
N ARG A 128 -11.00 4.53 -6.66
CA ARG A 128 -12.06 3.70 -6.06
C ARG A 128 -12.40 4.13 -4.63
N ILE A 129 -11.41 4.65 -3.91
CA ILE A 129 -11.55 5.19 -2.56
C ILE A 129 -12.19 6.57 -2.65
N ASP A 130 -11.63 7.43 -3.50
CA ASP A 130 -12.07 8.80 -3.69
C ASP A 130 -11.92 9.25 -5.16
N LYS A 131 -13.05 9.61 -5.78
CA LYS A 131 -13.08 10.02 -7.19
C LYS A 131 -12.64 11.47 -7.40
N GLU A 132 -12.72 12.30 -6.36
CA GLU A 132 -12.41 13.74 -6.39
C GLU A 132 -10.90 13.97 -6.40
N ILE A 133 -10.11 13.08 -5.77
CA ILE A 133 -8.64 13.16 -5.81
C ILE A 133 -8.14 12.95 -7.24
N GLU A 134 -7.50 13.96 -7.82
CA GLU A 134 -6.81 13.88 -9.10
C GLU A 134 -5.63 12.90 -9.00
N THR A 135 -5.42 12.09 -10.04
CA THR A 135 -4.31 11.13 -10.08
C THR A 135 -3.51 11.28 -11.36
N ILE A 136 -2.19 11.39 -11.25
CA ILE A 136 -1.24 11.47 -12.36
C ILE A 136 -0.28 10.28 -12.25
N SER A 137 0.03 9.60 -13.35
CA SER A 137 0.99 8.50 -13.37
C SER A 137 2.23 8.90 -14.19
N ILE A 138 3.41 8.80 -13.57
CA ILE A 138 4.72 9.06 -14.21
C ILE A 138 5.39 7.71 -14.45
N GLN A 139 5.38 7.25 -15.69
CA GLN A 139 5.83 5.91 -16.09
C GLN A 139 7.10 5.94 -16.95
N ALA A 140 7.37 7.06 -17.64
CA ALA A 140 8.54 7.26 -18.48
C ALA A 140 9.17 8.65 -18.26
N PRO A 141 10.43 8.86 -18.66
CA PRO A 141 11.10 10.16 -18.54
C PRO A 141 10.32 11.34 -19.16
N SER A 142 9.63 11.12 -20.28
CA SER A 142 8.78 12.15 -20.93
C SER A 142 7.62 12.63 -20.06
N ASP A 143 7.12 11.78 -19.17
CA ASP A 143 6.04 12.14 -18.25
C ASP A 143 6.54 13.09 -17.17
N ILE A 144 7.83 12.98 -16.80
CA ILE A 144 8.48 13.86 -15.82
C ILE A 144 8.50 15.30 -16.37
N ASP A 145 8.94 15.48 -17.61
CA ASP A 145 9.01 16.82 -18.23
C ASP A 145 7.63 17.48 -18.31
N SER A 146 6.60 16.68 -18.61
CA SER A 146 5.22 17.16 -18.67
C SER A 146 4.68 17.51 -17.28
N PHE A 147 4.97 16.68 -16.28
CA PHE A 147 4.55 16.90 -14.90
C PHE A 147 5.22 18.13 -14.28
N VAL A 148 6.52 18.30 -14.45
CA VAL A 148 7.27 19.45 -13.91
C VAL A 148 6.75 20.76 -14.47
N LYS A 149 6.32 20.80 -15.74
CA LYS A 149 5.68 21.99 -16.35
C LYS A 149 4.28 22.29 -15.80
N SER A 150 3.65 21.33 -15.12
CA SER A 150 2.30 21.45 -14.55
C SER A 150 2.27 21.74 -13.05
N LEU A 151 3.44 21.75 -12.39
CA LEU A 151 3.64 22.17 -11.00
C LEU A 151 3.59 23.70 -10.90
#